data_AF-A0A812GN86-F1
#
_entry.id   AF-A0A812GN86-F1
#
_cell.length_a   1.000
_cell.length_b   1.000
_cell.length_c   1.000
_cell.angle_alpha   90.00
_cell.angle_beta   90.00
_cell.angle_gamma   90.00
#
_symmetry.space_group_name_H-M   'P 1'
#
loop_
_entity.id
_entity.type
_entity.pdbx_description
1 polymer ?
#
loop_
_entity_poly.entity_id
_entity_poly.type
_entity_poly.pdbx_seq_one_letter_code
_entity_poly.pdbx_strand_id
1 'polypeptide(L)'
;MDWIIDLFNKLIEFLYRLLITLIDMVKDVFFWAFEQIFEAINIMLSWVMGFLSPIDISQYLTGLPPEVAWVMTAIGVPQALTIILTCLSVRLLLQLIPFTRLGS
;
A
#
# COMPACT_ATOMS: atom_id res chain seq x y z
N MET A 1 -2.13 59.40 -7.24
CA MET A 1 -1.75 58.83 -5.93
C MET A 1 -2.31 57.42 -5.74
N ASP A 2 -3.49 57.10 -6.28
CA ASP A 2 -4.10 55.76 -6.15
C ASP A 2 -3.29 54.62 -6.76
N TRP A 3 -2.59 54.85 -7.87
CA TRP A 3 -1.74 53.82 -8.51
C TRP A 3 -0.60 53.34 -7.60
N ILE A 4 -0.02 54.23 -6.78
CA ILE A 4 1.05 53.87 -5.83
C ILE A 4 0.48 53.01 -4.70
N ILE A 5 -0.71 53.35 -4.22
CA ILE A 5 -1.42 52.61 -3.16
C ILE A 5 -1.83 51.22 -3.66
N ASP A 6 -2.31 51.11 -4.90
CA ASP A 6 -2.64 49.82 -5.53
C ASP A 6 -1.40 48.93 -5.73
N LEU A 7 -0.27 49.51 -6.14
CA LEU A 7 1.01 48.81 -6.23
C LEU A 7 1.47 48.28 -4.86
N PHE A 8 1.31 49.08 -3.80
CA PHE A 8 1.68 48.68 -2.45
C PHE A 8 0.76 47.59 -1.89
N ASN A 9 -0.54 47.66 -2.18
CA ASN A 9 -1.50 46.62 -1.79
C ASN A 9 -1.21 45.29 -2.48
N LYS A 10 -0.88 45.32 -3.78
CA LYS A 10 -0.46 44.12 -4.53
C LYS A 10 0.84 43.52 -3.99
N LEU A 11 1.78 44.35 -3.55
CA LEU A 11 3.02 43.88 -2.91
C LEU A 11 2.74 43.17 -1.58
N ILE A 12 1.86 43.72 -0.75
CA ILE A 12 1.47 43.11 0.53
C ILE A 12 0.72 41.80 0.30
N GLU A 13 -0.20 41.77 -0.66
CA GLU A 13 -0.92 40.54 -1.02
C GLU A 13 0.03 39.46 -1.54
N PHE A 14 1.02 39.83 -2.36
CA PHE A 14 2.06 38.91 -2.82
C PHE A 14 2.87 38.34 -1.64
N LEU A 15 3.29 39.18 -0.68
CA LEU A 15 4.01 38.71 0.51
C LEU A 15 3.16 37.76 1.36
N TYR A 16 1.87 38.08 1.55
CA TYR A 16 0.94 37.24 2.31
C TYR A 16 0.72 35.88 1.65
N ARG A 17 0.49 35.87 0.32
CA ARG A 17 0.35 34.63 -0.45
C ARG A 17 1.63 33.81 -0.41
N LEU A 18 2.80 34.43 -0.54
CA LEU A 18 4.10 33.74 -0.45
C LEU A 18 4.26 33.02 0.88
N LEU A 19 3.91 33.67 2.00
CA LEU A 19 3.96 33.06 3.32
C LEU A 19 3.05 31.83 3.44
N ILE A 20 1.80 31.94 2.97
CA ILE A 20 0.85 30.81 2.99
C ILE A 20 1.37 29.66 2.14
N THR A 21 1.84 29.95 0.93
CA THR A 21 2.35 28.93 0.00
C THR A 21 3.55 28.18 0.61
N LEU A 22 4.41 28.87 1.36
CA LEU A 22 5.53 28.25 2.08
C LEU A 22 5.04 27.30 3.19
N ILE A 23 4.01 27.70 3.95
CA ILE A 23 3.42 26.85 4.98
C ILE A 23 2.75 25.61 4.38
N ASP A 24 2.05 25.76 3.26
CA ASP A 24 1.41 24.65 2.58
C ASP A 24 2.44 23.68 1.98
N MET A 25 3.53 24.20 1.42
CA MET A 25 4.66 23.38 0.94
C MET A 25 5.29 22.53 2.06
N VAL A 26 5.38 23.07 3.28
CA VAL A 26 5.89 22.29 4.45
C VAL A 26 4.92 21.16 4.84
N LYS A 27 3.61 21.41 4.78
CA LYS A 27 2.61 20.35 5.04
C LYS A 27 2.63 19.29 3.96
N ASP A 28 2.78 19.66 2.70
CA ASP A 28 2.89 18.72 1.58
C ASP A 28 4.11 17.79 1.73
N VAL A 29 5.25 18.31 2.20
CA VAL A 29 6.43 17.48 2.51
C VAL A 29 6.13 16.44 3.58
N PHE A 30 5.32 16.77 4.59
CA PHE A 30 4.89 15.82 5.61
C PHE A 30 3.99 14.72 5.02
N PHE A 31 3.00 15.08 4.19
CA PHE A 31 2.15 14.09 3.52
C PHE A 31 2.95 13.20 2.57
N TRP A 32 3.88 13.78 1.82
CA TRP A 32 4.80 13.03 0.94
C TRP A 32 5.64 12.02 1.73
N ALA A 33 6.14 12.38 2.90
CA ALA A 33 6.88 11.43 3.74
C ALA A 33 6.04 10.22 4.18
N PHE A 34 4.76 10.42 4.49
CA PHE A 34 3.84 9.31 4.78
C PHE A 34 3.55 8.45 3.55
N GLU A 35 3.36 9.07 2.39
CA GLU A 35 3.16 8.35 1.13
C GLU A 35 4.34 7.42 0.83
N GLN A 36 5.58 7.90 1.01
CA GLN A 36 6.80 7.09 0.85
C GLN A 36 6.85 5.89 1.80
N ILE A 37 6.38 6.03 3.04
CA ILE A 37 6.30 4.91 4.01
C ILE A 37 5.28 3.87 3.53
N PHE A 38 4.10 4.30 3.08
CA PHE A 38 3.09 3.37 2.56
C PHE A 38 3.55 2.67 1.27
N GLU A 39 4.26 3.38 0.39
CA GLU A 39 4.85 2.80 -0.81
C GLU A 39 5.89 1.73 -0.45
N ALA A 40 6.77 2.00 0.53
CA ALA A 40 7.73 1.03 1.03
C ALA A 40 7.06 -0.23 1.61
N ILE A 41 5.95 -0.08 2.33
CA ILE A 41 5.16 -1.21 2.86
C ILE A 41 4.53 -2.01 1.72
N ASN A 42 3.99 -1.36 0.69
CA ASN A 42 3.43 -2.04 -0.48
C ASN A 42 4.48 -2.85 -1.25
N ILE A 43 5.69 -2.31 -1.39
CA ILE A 43 6.83 -3.02 -1.97
C ILE A 43 7.13 -4.27 -1.13
N MET A 44 7.31 -4.13 0.19
CA MET A 44 7.55 -5.25 1.11
C MET A 44 6.47 -6.33 1.03
N LEU A 45 5.20 -5.93 0.97
CA LEU A 45 4.07 -6.85 0.81
C LEU A 45 4.16 -7.60 -0.52
N SER A 46 4.51 -6.90 -1.61
CA SER A 46 4.67 -7.50 -2.94
C SER A 46 5.81 -8.51 -2.98
N TRP A 47 6.92 -8.27 -2.26
CA TRP A 47 8.01 -9.23 -2.09
C TRP A 47 7.54 -10.50 -1.38
N VAL A 48 6.82 -10.37 -0.26
CA VAL A 48 6.28 -11.50 0.49
C VAL A 48 5.29 -12.28 -0.37
N MET A 49 4.37 -11.60 -1.07
CA MET A 49 3.42 -12.23 -1.99
C MET A 49 4.11 -12.92 -3.17
N GLY A 50 5.25 -12.40 -3.66
CA GLY A 50 6.06 -13.02 -4.69
C GLY A 50 6.64 -14.38 -4.26
N PHE A 51 7.06 -14.53 -3.00
CA PHE A 51 7.47 -15.83 -2.45
C PHE A 51 6.30 -16.82 -2.33
N LEU A 52 5.07 -16.30 -2.22
CA LEU A 52 3.85 -17.08 -2.13
C LEU A 52 3.20 -17.39 -3.51
N SER A 53 3.76 -16.85 -4.61
CA SER A 53 3.28 -17.00 -5.99
C SER A 53 3.19 -18.43 -6.58
N PRO A 54 3.82 -19.48 -6.04
CA PRO A 54 3.61 -20.83 -6.55
C PRO A 54 2.18 -21.37 -6.36
N ILE A 55 1.32 -20.67 -5.62
CA ILE A 55 -0.04 -21.13 -5.30
C ILE A 55 -1.05 -20.05 -5.74
N ASP A 56 -1.54 -20.19 -6.97
CA ASP A 56 -2.45 -19.23 -7.59
C ASP A 56 -3.86 -19.31 -6.98
N ILE A 57 -4.13 -18.50 -5.96
CA ILE A 57 -5.44 -18.38 -5.30
C ILE A 57 -6.42 -17.55 -6.16
N SER A 58 -5.92 -16.84 -7.19
CA SER A 58 -6.77 -16.04 -8.06
C SER A 58 -7.85 -16.89 -8.73
N GLN A 59 -7.52 -18.15 -9.04
CA GLN A 59 -8.45 -19.12 -9.63
C GLN A 59 -9.66 -19.45 -8.72
N TYR A 60 -9.51 -19.31 -7.40
CA TYR A 60 -10.61 -19.51 -6.46
C TYR A 60 -11.41 -18.22 -6.20
N LEU A 61 -10.80 -17.05 -6.39
CA LEU A 61 -11.48 -15.76 -6.31
C LEU A 61 -12.35 -15.46 -7.54
N THR A 62 -12.02 -16.00 -8.72
CA THR A 62 -12.81 -15.79 -9.95
C THR A 62 -14.20 -16.41 -9.91
N GLY A 63 -14.48 -17.32 -8.96
CA GLY A 63 -15.80 -17.93 -8.77
C GLY A 63 -16.76 -17.13 -7.87
N LEU A 64 -16.28 -16.05 -7.23
CA LEU A 64 -17.08 -15.26 -6.30
C LEU A 64 -17.79 -14.10 -7.01
N PRO A 65 -19.04 -13.77 -6.65
CA PRO A 65 -19.73 -12.58 -7.14
C PRO A 65 -18.89 -11.31 -6.91
N PRO A 66 -18.91 -10.34 -7.85
CA PRO A 66 -18.03 -9.15 -7.80
C PRO A 66 -18.13 -8.34 -6.51
N GLU A 67 -19.33 -8.23 -5.92
CA GLU A 67 -19.53 -7.49 -4.68
C GLU A 67 -18.83 -8.18 -3.50
N VAL A 68 -18.83 -9.52 -3.48
CA VAL A 68 -18.20 -10.32 -2.42
C VAL A 68 -16.68 -10.33 -2.60
N ALA A 69 -16.19 -10.40 -3.83
CA ALA A 69 -14.76 -10.35 -4.15
C ALA A 69 -14.13 -9.02 -3.73
N TRP A 70 -14.83 -7.90 -3.92
CA TRP A 70 -14.35 -6.59 -3.47
C TRP A 70 -14.24 -6.51 -1.94
N VAL A 71 -15.27 -6.95 -1.22
CA VAL A 71 -15.27 -6.97 0.25
C VAL A 71 -14.16 -7.89 0.77
N MET A 72 -13.99 -9.07 0.20
CA MET A 72 -12.93 -10.01 0.60
C MET A 72 -11.53 -9.44 0.37
N THR A 73 -11.33 -8.69 -0.73
CA THR A 73 -10.06 -8.00 -1.02
C THR A 73 -9.81 -6.86 -0.03
N ALA A 74 -10.84 -6.10 0.33
CA ALA A 74 -10.74 -5.01 1.31
C ALA A 74 -10.40 -5.50 2.73
N ILE A 75 -10.87 -6.69 3.12
CA ILE A 75 -10.60 -7.29 4.43
C ILE A 75 -9.27 -8.06 4.45
N GLY A 76 -8.61 -8.24 3.30
CA GLY A 76 -7.32 -8.94 3.22
C GLY A 76 -7.42 -10.47 3.28
N VAL A 77 -8.59 -11.03 2.99
CA VAL A 77 -8.83 -12.48 3.00
C VAL A 77 -7.94 -13.24 1.99
N PRO A 78 -7.71 -12.74 0.76
CA PRO A 78 -6.81 -13.39 -0.19
C PRO A 78 -5.41 -13.60 0.38
N GLN A 79 -4.84 -12.58 1.02
CA GLN A 79 -3.51 -12.60 1.62
C GLN A 79 -3.43 -13.63 2.77
N ALA A 80 -4.46 -13.71 3.61
CA ALA A 80 -4.54 -14.69 4.69
C ALA A 80 -4.57 -16.14 4.16
N LEU A 81 -5.33 -16.40 3.10
CA LEU A 81 -5.37 -17.71 2.44
C LEU A 81 -4.01 -18.07 1.84
N THR A 82 -3.30 -17.12 1.25
CA THR A 82 -1.96 -17.36 0.68
C THR A 82 -0.96 -17.77 1.75
N ILE A 83 -0.98 -17.11 2.90
CA ILE A 83 -0.11 -17.47 4.03
C ILE A 83 -0.39 -18.91 4.50
N ILE A 84 -1.66 -19.28 4.64
CA ILE A 84 -2.06 -20.63 5.09
C ILE A 84 -1.59 -21.68 4.07
N LEU A 85 -1.84 -21.45 2.78
CA LEU A 85 -1.48 -22.39 1.73
C LEU A 85 0.03 -22.53 1.58
N THR A 86 0.80 -21.44 1.68
CA THR A 86 2.26 -21.57 1.65
C THR A 86 2.79 -22.29 2.86
N CYS A 87 2.28 -22.03 4.07
CA CYS A 87 2.61 -22.82 5.25
C CYS A 87 2.30 -24.31 5.05
N LEU A 88 1.17 -24.65 4.42
CA LEU A 88 0.82 -26.03 4.10
C LEU A 88 1.76 -26.62 3.03
N SER A 89 2.13 -25.87 2.01
CA SER A 89 3.09 -26.30 0.98
C SER A 89 4.48 -26.57 1.55
N VAL A 90 4.97 -25.68 2.43
CA VAL A 90 6.23 -25.86 3.14
C VAL A 90 6.15 -27.09 4.03
N ARG A 91 5.03 -27.30 4.72
CA ARG A 91 4.80 -28.54 5.48
C ARG A 91 4.90 -29.78 4.60
N LEU A 92 4.24 -29.80 3.44
CA LEU A 92 4.29 -30.94 2.51
C LEU A 92 5.69 -31.15 1.92
N LEU A 93 6.43 -30.07 1.62
CA LEU A 93 7.82 -30.15 1.14
C LEU A 93 8.78 -30.64 2.22
N LEU A 94 8.64 -30.16 3.46
CA LEU A 94 9.43 -30.63 4.61
C LEU A 94 9.08 -32.06 5.01
N GLN A 95 7.89 -32.54 4.67
CA GLN A 95 7.52 -33.95 4.79
C GLN A 95 8.12 -34.83 3.69
N LEU A 96 8.53 -34.25 2.55
CA LEU A 96 9.25 -34.94 1.47
C LEU A 96 10.73 -35.15 1.82
N ILE A 97 11.32 -34.24 2.60
CA ILE A 97 12.61 -34.45 3.27
C ILE A 97 12.35 -35.35 4.49
N PRO A 98 13.08 -36.46 4.69
CA PRO A 98 12.66 -37.58 5.55
C PRO A 98 12.79 -37.31 7.07
N PHE A 99 12.60 -36.08 7.53
CA PHE A 99 12.63 -35.73 8.96
C PHE A 99 11.23 -35.56 9.59
N THR A 100 10.13 -35.60 8.81
CA THR A 100 8.75 -35.54 9.35
C THR A 100 7.78 -36.49 8.66
N ARG A 101 8.28 -37.69 8.29
CA ARG A 101 7.61 -38.87 7.69
C ARG A 101 6.09 -38.69 7.43
N LEU A 102 5.69 -38.69 6.15
CA LEU A 102 4.28 -38.64 5.68
C LEU A 102 3.44 -39.90 6.03
N GLY A 103 3.82 -40.68 7.04
CA GLY A 103 3.07 -41.86 7.46
C GLY A 103 3.85 -42.70 8.47
N SER A 104 3.47 -42.57 9.74
CA SER A 104 4.07 -43.18 10.95
C SER A 104 5.48 -42.71 11.27
#